data_AF-A0A367YF26-F1
#
_entry.id   AF-A0A367YF26-F1
#
_cell.length_a   1.000
_cell.length_b   1.000
_cell.length_c   1.000
_cell.angle_alpha   90.00
_cell.angle_beta   90.00
_cell.angle_gamma   90.00
#
_symmetry.space_group_name_H-M   'P 1'
#
loop_
_entity.id
_entity.type
_entity.pdbx_description
1 polymer ?
#
loop_
_entity_poly.entity_id
_entity_poly.type
_entity_poly.pdbx_seq_one_letter_code
_entity_poly.pdbx_strand_id
1 'polypeptide(L)'
;MSPAKKTIYINNLNEKVTANKLKKELSKTFKPCGKILQITALKTLKLKGQAFVTFESAESAAKALEMADLEVLSKPMRISYAKIESDVVLLEDAISERKKSRLERSAKKRKLEEKKESSSKRRELVSEWKELPPNHILLIQNVKEFDGLQDFFGDFNGFENIRAVKVKNLAFIEFESEELASSCLEQVSDEQLTKFGPEDEVLLSFAKK
;
A
#
# COMPACT_ATOMS: atom_id res chain seq x y z
N MET A 1 4.97 -36.52 -10.55
CA MET A 1 6.35 -36.02 -10.67
C MET A 1 6.31 -34.49 -10.71
N SER A 2 7.02 -33.80 -9.82
CA SER A 2 7.27 -32.36 -10.00
C SER A 2 8.11 -32.16 -11.26
N PRO A 3 7.84 -31.12 -12.09
CA PRO A 3 8.64 -30.85 -13.28
C PRO A 3 10.11 -30.61 -12.89
N ALA A 4 11.03 -31.15 -13.68
CA ALA A 4 12.46 -31.03 -13.42
C ALA A 4 12.87 -29.56 -13.51
N LYS A 5 13.39 -29.01 -12.41
CA LYS A 5 13.85 -27.61 -12.33
C LYS A 5 15.33 -27.55 -12.07
N LYS A 6 15.97 -26.51 -12.60
CA LYS A 6 17.41 -26.25 -12.39
C LYS A 6 17.72 -25.63 -11.02
N THR A 7 16.73 -25.02 -10.37
CA THR A 7 16.89 -24.41 -9.04
C THR A 7 16.28 -25.29 -7.95
N ILE A 8 17.09 -25.59 -6.93
CA ILE A 8 16.65 -26.24 -5.70
C ILE A 8 16.46 -25.22 -4.58
N TYR A 9 15.52 -25.50 -3.71
CA TYR A 9 15.24 -24.79 -2.47
C TYR A 9 15.69 -25.66 -1.29
N ILE A 10 16.40 -25.04 -0.36
CA ILE A 10 16.95 -25.69 0.82
C ILE A 10 16.42 -24.96 2.05
N ASN A 11 15.88 -25.69 3.02
CA ASN A 11 15.46 -25.16 4.30
C ASN A 11 16.03 -25.96 5.47
N ASN A 12 15.74 -25.48 6.70
CA ASN A 12 16.29 -25.99 7.95
C ASN A 12 17.81 -25.78 8.12
N LEU A 13 18.38 -24.77 7.45
CA LEU A 13 19.80 -24.44 7.58
C LEU A 13 20.09 -23.70 8.89
N ASN A 14 21.33 -23.79 9.37
CA ASN A 14 21.76 -23.13 10.60
C ASN A 14 21.80 -21.59 10.43
N GLU A 15 20.87 -20.90 11.10
CA GLU A 15 20.69 -19.44 11.01
C GLU A 15 21.81 -18.63 11.68
N LYS A 16 22.54 -19.24 12.63
CA LYS A 16 23.63 -18.58 13.37
C LYS A 16 24.82 -18.28 12.45
N VAL A 17 25.00 -19.08 11.39
CA VAL A 17 26.15 -18.99 10.48
C VAL A 17 26.00 -17.81 9.52
N THR A 18 27.09 -17.10 9.20
CA THR A 18 27.07 -15.98 8.24
C THR A 18 26.68 -16.44 6.83
N ALA A 19 26.00 -15.58 6.06
CA ALA A 19 25.53 -15.94 4.72
C ALA A 19 26.68 -16.37 3.80
N ASN A 20 27.84 -15.71 3.90
CA ASN A 20 29.03 -16.05 3.11
C ASN A 20 29.60 -17.42 3.47
N LYS A 21 29.65 -17.77 4.77
CA LYS A 21 30.10 -19.09 5.21
C LYS A 21 29.12 -20.17 4.76
N LEU A 22 27.81 -19.92 4.91
CA LEU A 22 26.78 -20.84 4.46
C LEU A 22 26.86 -21.09 2.95
N LYS A 23 27.05 -20.05 2.13
CA LYS A 23 27.24 -20.18 0.67
C LYS A 23 28.47 -21.03 0.32
N LYS A 24 29.59 -20.83 1.02
CA LYS A 24 30.82 -21.62 0.81
C LYS A 24 30.60 -23.10 1.11
N GLU A 25 29.92 -23.40 2.22
CA GLU A 25 29.64 -24.79 2.60
C GLU A 25 28.67 -25.46 1.64
N LEU A 26 27.55 -24.80 1.29
CA LEU A 26 26.62 -25.30 0.28
C LEU A 26 27.33 -25.52 -1.07
N SER A 27 28.22 -24.61 -1.47
CA SER A 27 29.00 -24.76 -2.70
C SER A 27 29.89 -26.00 -2.66
N LYS A 28 30.48 -26.36 -1.51
CA LYS A 28 31.30 -27.57 -1.38
C LYS A 28 30.44 -28.83 -1.43
N THR A 29 29.33 -28.83 -0.68
CA THR A 29 28.42 -29.98 -0.61
C THR A 29 27.79 -30.32 -1.96
N PHE A 30 27.41 -29.30 -2.75
CA PHE A 30 26.75 -29.51 -4.05
C PHE A 30 27.69 -29.53 -5.26
N LYS A 31 28.99 -29.28 -5.06
CA LYS A 31 30.02 -29.42 -6.11
C LYS A 31 30.01 -30.79 -6.82
N PRO A 32 29.88 -31.94 -6.13
CA PRO A 32 29.84 -33.25 -6.79
C PRO A 32 28.60 -33.48 -7.65
N CYS A 33 27.48 -32.77 -7.41
CA CYS A 33 26.25 -32.94 -8.18
C CYS A 33 26.31 -32.28 -9.56
N GLY A 34 27.11 -31.23 -9.71
CA GLY A 34 27.32 -30.53 -10.97
C GLY A 34 27.71 -29.07 -10.82
N LYS A 35 27.74 -28.36 -11.95
CA LYS A 35 28.14 -26.95 -12.01
C LYS A 35 27.02 -26.06 -11.46
N ILE A 36 27.38 -25.24 -10.46
CA ILE A 36 26.48 -24.29 -9.81
C ILE A 36 26.64 -22.93 -10.49
N LEU A 37 25.53 -22.34 -10.94
CA LEU A 37 25.47 -20.99 -11.50
C LEU A 37 25.41 -19.94 -10.40
N GLN A 38 24.55 -20.17 -9.39
CA GLN A 38 24.32 -19.17 -8.35
C GLN A 38 23.82 -19.81 -7.05
N ILE A 39 24.31 -19.28 -5.92
CA ILE A 39 23.81 -19.58 -4.57
C ILE A 39 23.27 -18.31 -3.92
N THR A 40 21.97 -18.30 -3.64
CA THR A 40 21.27 -17.19 -2.98
C THR A 40 20.88 -17.62 -1.57
N ALA A 41 21.47 -16.96 -0.58
CA ALA A 41 21.12 -17.13 0.83
C ALA A 41 21.09 -15.76 1.48
N LEU A 42 20.00 -15.46 2.19
CA LEU A 42 19.74 -14.17 2.82
C LEU A 42 19.43 -14.36 4.31
N LYS A 43 19.73 -13.36 5.13
CA LYS A 43 19.52 -13.39 6.59
C LYS A 43 18.31 -12.60 7.07
N THR A 44 17.47 -12.13 6.16
CA THR A 44 16.25 -11.41 6.53
C THR A 44 15.31 -12.33 7.30
N LEU A 45 14.46 -11.76 8.16
CA LEU A 45 13.58 -12.53 9.05
C LEU A 45 12.76 -13.61 8.32
N LYS A 46 12.35 -13.32 7.07
CA LYS A 46 11.56 -14.23 6.23
C LYS A 46 12.39 -15.29 5.48
N LEU A 47 13.69 -15.06 5.27
CA LEU A 47 14.55 -15.91 4.43
C LEU A 47 15.72 -16.56 5.20
N LYS A 48 15.86 -16.26 6.50
CA LYS A 48 16.83 -16.93 7.36
C LYS A 48 16.56 -18.43 7.40
N GLY A 49 17.63 -19.22 7.43
CA GLY A 49 17.56 -20.69 7.41
C GLY A 49 17.15 -21.29 6.07
N GLN A 50 17.09 -20.47 5.01
CA GLN A 50 16.73 -20.86 3.67
C GLN A 50 17.82 -20.49 2.66
N ALA A 51 17.96 -21.29 1.62
CA ALA A 51 18.84 -21.02 0.49
C ALA A 51 18.25 -21.53 -0.82
N PHE A 52 18.68 -20.92 -1.91
CA PHE A 52 18.39 -21.36 -3.28
C PHE A 52 19.71 -21.64 -3.99
N VAL A 53 19.82 -22.81 -4.60
CA VAL A 53 20.99 -23.21 -5.39
C VAL A 53 20.51 -23.47 -6.81
N THR A 54 21.12 -22.79 -7.77
CA THR A 54 20.78 -22.89 -9.18
C THR A 54 21.90 -23.59 -9.92
N PHE A 55 21.59 -24.70 -10.56
CA PHE A 55 22.52 -25.49 -11.37
C PHE A 55 22.39 -25.15 -12.85
N GLU A 56 23.39 -25.54 -13.63
CA GLU A 56 23.38 -25.43 -15.10
C GLU A 56 22.41 -26.45 -15.73
N SER A 57 22.41 -27.69 -15.24
CA SER A 57 21.54 -28.79 -15.70
C SER A 57 20.47 -29.16 -14.68
N ALA A 58 19.30 -29.59 -15.17
CA ALA A 58 18.21 -30.11 -14.34
C ALA A 58 18.57 -31.47 -13.71
N GLU A 59 19.45 -32.25 -14.35
CA GLU A 59 19.93 -33.53 -13.80
C GLU A 59 20.79 -33.33 -12.55
N SER A 60 21.61 -32.26 -12.53
CA SER A 60 22.40 -31.88 -11.36
C SER A 60 21.51 -31.52 -10.17
N ALA A 61 20.37 -30.86 -10.43
CA ALA A 61 19.38 -30.57 -9.41
C ALA A 61 18.70 -31.84 -8.89
N ALA A 62 18.39 -32.81 -9.75
CA ALA A 62 17.83 -34.10 -9.35
C ALA A 62 18.79 -34.89 -8.43
N LYS A 63 20.07 -34.95 -8.78
CA LYS A 63 21.12 -35.54 -7.92
C LYS A 63 21.25 -34.84 -6.58
N ALA A 64 21.10 -33.51 -6.57
CA ALA A 64 21.15 -32.73 -5.34
C ALA A 64 19.96 -33.00 -4.41
N LEU A 65 18.79 -33.40 -4.95
CA LEU A 65 17.65 -33.84 -4.13
C LEU A 65 17.91 -35.17 -3.42
N GLU A 66 18.70 -36.07 -4.00
CA GLU A 66 19.08 -37.34 -3.38
C GLU A 66 20.04 -37.17 -2.20
N MET A 67 20.70 -36.00 -2.12
CA MET A 67 21.53 -35.59 -0.98
C MET A 67 20.73 -34.88 0.12
N ALA A 68 19.39 -34.96 0.09
CA ALA A 68 18.55 -34.50 1.20
C ALA A 68 18.91 -35.27 2.48
N ASP A 69 18.77 -34.60 3.63
CA ASP A 69 19.04 -35.17 4.96
C ASP A 69 20.52 -35.38 5.33
N LEU A 70 21.47 -34.90 4.51
CA LEU A 70 22.85 -34.71 4.94
C LEU A 70 22.94 -33.60 6.00
N GLU A 71 23.66 -33.89 7.08
CA GLU A 71 23.94 -32.90 8.13
C GLU A 71 24.94 -31.86 7.61
N VAL A 72 24.50 -30.61 7.52
CA VAL A 72 25.40 -29.49 7.25
C VAL A 72 25.34 -28.52 8.42
N LEU A 73 26.52 -28.26 9.01
CA LEU A 73 26.68 -27.31 10.11
C LEU A 73 25.77 -27.65 11.31
N SER A 74 25.70 -28.94 11.65
CA SER A 74 24.99 -29.51 12.80
C SER A 74 23.46 -29.47 12.71
N LYS A 75 22.88 -29.28 11.52
CA LYS A 75 21.45 -29.48 11.28
C LYS A 75 21.24 -30.27 9.98
N PRO A 76 20.27 -31.21 9.93
CA PRO A 76 19.90 -31.88 8.70
C PRO A 76 19.23 -30.88 7.76
N MET A 77 19.75 -30.76 6.53
CA MET A 77 19.13 -29.89 5.53
C MET A 77 17.98 -30.61 4.84
N ARG A 78 16.94 -29.87 4.48
CA ARG A 78 15.85 -30.41 3.67
C ARG A 78 15.85 -29.71 2.31
N ILE A 79 15.79 -30.52 1.25
CA ILE A 79 15.92 -30.07 -0.14
C ILE A 79 14.60 -30.34 -0.86
N SER A 80 14.20 -29.42 -1.74
CA SER A 80 13.03 -29.56 -2.61
C SER A 80 13.27 -28.75 -3.88
N TYR A 81 12.51 -29.02 -4.94
CA TYR A 81 12.52 -28.12 -6.11
C TYR A 81 12.00 -26.73 -5.74
N ALA A 82 12.64 -25.68 -6.28
CA ALA A 82 12.16 -24.32 -6.06
C ALA A 82 10.77 -24.13 -6.70
N LYS A 83 9.88 -23.39 -6.03
CA LYS A 83 8.56 -23.07 -6.60
C LYS A 83 8.71 -22.24 -7.88
N ILE A 84 9.67 -21.33 -7.89
CA ILE A 84 9.93 -20.36 -8.95
C ILE A 84 11.39 -20.57 -9.40
N GLU A 85 11.62 -20.58 -10.72
CA GLU A 85 12.99 -20.65 -11.26
C GLU A 85 13.75 -19.34 -11.00
N SER A 86 15.06 -19.47 -10.75
CA SER A 86 15.95 -18.32 -10.56
C SER A 86 15.99 -17.46 -11.82
N ASP A 87 16.05 -16.15 -11.63
CA ASP A 87 16.14 -15.16 -12.72
C ASP A 87 17.41 -15.38 -13.57
N VAL A 88 18.45 -16.06 -13.04
CA VAL A 88 19.66 -16.42 -13.80
C VAL A 88 19.44 -17.52 -14.83
N VAL A 89 18.39 -18.33 -14.69
CA VAL A 89 18.04 -19.41 -15.62
C VAL A 89 16.97 -18.98 -16.62
N LEU A 90 16.25 -17.91 -16.32
CA LEU A 90 15.20 -17.41 -17.18
C LEU A 90 15.78 -16.65 -18.37
N LEU A 91 15.15 -16.83 -19.53
CA LEU A 91 15.39 -16.00 -20.71
C LEU A 91 15.13 -14.52 -20.37
N GLU A 92 15.86 -13.62 -21.02
CA GLU A 92 15.84 -12.17 -20.73
C GLU A 92 14.44 -11.55 -20.85
N ASP A 93 13.59 -12.09 -21.72
CA ASP A 93 12.19 -11.71 -21.85
C ASP A 93 11.37 -12.00 -20.58
N ALA A 94 11.53 -13.19 -19.99
CA ALA A 94 10.82 -13.59 -18.78
C ALA A 94 11.29 -12.79 -17.54
N ILE A 95 12.54 -12.33 -17.53
CA ILE A 95 13.07 -11.42 -16.49
C ILE A 95 12.40 -10.04 -16.61
N SER A 96 12.25 -9.54 -17.82
CA SER A 96 11.65 -8.23 -18.10
C SER A 96 10.17 -8.18 -17.71
N GLU A 97 9.39 -9.23 -18.03
CA GLU A 97 7.98 -9.33 -17.60
C GLU A 97 7.82 -9.42 -16.07
N ARG A 98 8.71 -10.14 -15.38
CA ARG A 98 8.73 -10.18 -13.90
C ARG A 98 9.05 -8.83 -13.29
N LYS A 99 9.99 -8.07 -13.87
CA LYS A 99 10.30 -6.72 -13.40
C LYS A 99 9.11 -5.78 -13.59
N LYS A 100 8.47 -5.80 -14.76
CA LYS A 100 7.28 -4.98 -15.06
C LYS A 100 6.13 -5.26 -14.08
N SER A 101 5.80 -6.54 -13.88
CA SER A 101 4.72 -6.93 -12.95
C SER A 101 5.02 -6.61 -11.48
N ARG A 102 6.29 -6.66 -11.03
CA ARG A 102 6.69 -6.19 -9.69
C ARG A 102 6.52 -4.68 -9.54
N LEU A 103 6.94 -3.91 -10.55
CA LEU A 103 6.80 -2.46 -10.56
C LEU A 103 5.32 -2.06 -10.52
N GLU A 104 4.47 -2.68 -11.34
CA GLU A 104 3.03 -2.40 -11.36
C GLU A 104 2.34 -2.72 -10.03
N ARG A 105 2.68 -3.86 -9.41
CA ARG A 105 2.16 -4.21 -8.07
C ARG A 105 2.60 -3.20 -7.01
N SER A 106 3.85 -2.73 -7.09
CA SER A 106 4.36 -1.73 -6.15
C SER A 106 3.70 -0.36 -6.34
N ALA A 107 3.47 0.05 -7.58
CA ALA A 107 2.77 1.29 -7.91
C ALA A 107 1.30 1.25 -7.47
N LYS A 108 0.62 0.10 -7.67
CA LYS A 108 -0.78 -0.07 -7.23
C LYS A 108 -0.92 -0.04 -5.71
N LYS A 109 0.06 -0.59 -4.98
CA LYS A 109 0.10 -0.50 -3.51
C LYS A 109 0.31 0.94 -3.02
N ARG A 110 1.27 1.67 -3.59
CA ARG A 110 1.51 3.08 -3.25
C ARG A 110 0.28 3.96 -3.47
N LYS A 111 -0.37 3.83 -4.64
CA LYS A 111 -1.63 4.56 -4.94
C LYS A 111 -2.75 4.24 -3.94
N LEU A 112 -2.85 3.00 -3.46
CA LEU A 112 -3.87 2.61 -2.49
C LEU A 112 -3.56 3.15 -1.09
N GLU A 113 -2.28 3.18 -0.70
CA GLU A 113 -1.83 3.78 0.56
C GLU A 113 -2.02 5.31 0.55
N GLU A 114 -1.67 5.99 -0.54
CA GLU A 114 -1.90 7.44 -0.72
C GLU A 114 -3.39 7.79 -0.61
N LYS A 115 -4.28 7.01 -1.24
CA LYS A 115 -5.73 7.23 -1.17
C LYS A 115 -6.30 6.99 0.24
N LYS A 116 -5.72 6.05 1.00
CA LYS A 116 -6.10 5.83 2.40
C LYS A 116 -5.63 6.97 3.30
N GLU A 117 -4.39 7.42 3.13
CA GLU A 117 -3.81 8.49 3.94
C GLU A 117 -4.53 9.84 3.71
N SER A 118 -4.91 10.15 2.47
CA SER A 118 -5.74 11.33 2.16
C SER A 118 -7.15 11.23 2.77
N SER A 119 -7.74 10.03 2.79
CA SER A 119 -9.07 9.81 3.38
C SER A 119 -9.06 9.93 4.92
N SER A 120 -7.99 9.47 5.58
CA SER A 120 -7.84 9.58 7.05
C SER A 120 -7.65 11.03 7.49
N LYS A 121 -6.72 11.77 6.85
CA LYS A 121 -6.50 13.20 7.15
C LYS A 121 -7.77 14.03 6.95
N ARG A 122 -8.58 13.70 5.93
CA ARG A 122 -9.88 14.36 5.71
C ARG A 122 -10.86 14.08 6.85
N ARG A 123 -10.97 12.84 7.32
CA ARG A 123 -11.84 12.48 8.45
C ARG A 123 -11.43 13.20 9.74
N GLU A 124 -10.12 13.32 9.99
CA GLU A 124 -9.61 14.07 11.15
C GLU A 124 -9.96 15.56 11.06
N LEU A 125 -9.81 16.18 9.88
CA LEU A 125 -10.21 17.59 9.65
C LEU A 125 -11.72 17.79 9.76
N VAL A 126 -12.53 16.84 9.27
CA VAL A 126 -14.00 16.90 9.37
C VAL A 126 -14.43 16.89 10.83
N SER A 127 -13.84 16.04 11.67
CA SER A 127 -14.14 16.01 13.10
C SER A 127 -13.74 17.32 13.78
N GLU A 128 -12.53 17.83 13.53
CA GLU A 128 -12.06 19.10 14.11
C GLU A 128 -12.98 20.28 13.76
N TRP A 129 -13.55 20.29 12.56
CA TRP A 129 -14.45 21.38 12.14
C TRP A 129 -15.87 21.23 12.66
N LYS A 130 -16.35 20.01 12.91
CA LYS A 130 -17.64 19.76 13.59
C LYS A 130 -17.59 20.13 15.08
N GLU A 131 -16.41 20.16 15.69
CA GLU A 131 -16.19 20.55 17.09
C GLU A 131 -15.93 22.05 17.28
N LEU A 132 -15.99 22.86 16.21
CA LEU A 132 -15.82 24.30 16.32
C LEU A 132 -16.95 24.93 17.15
N PRO A 133 -16.64 25.94 17.99
CA PRO A 133 -17.65 26.62 18.78
C PRO A 133 -18.67 27.31 17.86
N PRO A 134 -19.93 27.46 18.31
CA PRO A 134 -20.95 28.17 17.56
C PRO A 134 -20.47 29.54 17.10
N ASN A 135 -20.77 29.85 15.85
CA ASN A 135 -20.43 31.13 15.22
C ASN A 135 -21.61 31.56 14.34
N HIS A 136 -21.84 32.87 14.24
CA HIS A 136 -22.78 33.49 13.32
C HIS A 136 -22.39 33.33 11.84
N ILE A 137 -21.19 32.81 11.55
CA ILE A 137 -20.72 32.52 10.19
C ILE A 137 -20.57 31.00 10.00
N LEU A 138 -21.19 30.45 8.97
CA LEU A 138 -20.98 29.09 8.49
C LEU A 138 -19.97 29.07 7.35
N LEU A 139 -19.20 27.99 7.25
CA LEU A 139 -18.22 27.73 6.22
C LEU A 139 -18.62 26.45 5.48
N ILE A 140 -18.86 26.58 4.18
CA ILE A 140 -19.02 25.46 3.27
C ILE A 140 -17.75 25.29 2.44
N GLN A 141 -17.23 24.06 2.38
CA GLN A 141 -15.98 23.74 1.70
C GLN A 141 -16.18 22.75 0.56
N ASN A 142 -15.27 22.84 -0.43
CA ASN A 142 -15.22 21.99 -1.62
C ASN A 142 -16.47 22.07 -2.51
N VAL A 143 -17.04 23.26 -2.61
CA VAL A 143 -18.20 23.54 -3.47
C VAL A 143 -17.74 23.70 -4.91
N LYS A 144 -18.36 22.94 -5.83
CA LYS A 144 -18.08 23.03 -7.27
C LYS A 144 -19.00 24.03 -7.97
N GLU A 145 -20.23 24.17 -7.50
CA GLU A 145 -21.24 25.04 -8.08
C GLU A 145 -21.68 26.10 -7.07
N PHE A 146 -21.41 27.38 -7.36
CA PHE A 146 -21.66 28.50 -6.46
C PHE A 146 -22.97 29.24 -6.74
N ASP A 147 -23.53 29.05 -7.94
CA ASP A 147 -24.58 29.92 -8.50
C ASP A 147 -25.97 29.69 -7.88
N GLY A 148 -26.13 28.77 -6.92
CA GLY A 148 -27.39 28.54 -6.19
C GLY A 148 -27.24 28.55 -4.66
N LEU A 149 -26.04 28.81 -4.14
CA LEU A 149 -25.80 28.88 -2.70
C LEU A 149 -26.53 30.08 -2.08
N GLN A 150 -26.52 31.21 -2.78
CA GLN A 150 -27.15 32.44 -2.29
C GLN A 150 -28.67 32.29 -2.19
N ASP A 151 -29.31 31.71 -3.21
CA ASP A 151 -30.75 31.48 -3.19
C ASP A 151 -31.13 30.47 -2.11
N PHE A 152 -30.36 29.38 -1.98
CA PHE A 152 -30.59 28.36 -0.97
C PHE A 152 -30.48 28.88 0.47
N PHE A 153 -29.40 29.61 0.77
CA PHE A 153 -29.20 30.17 2.11
C PHE A 153 -30.07 31.42 2.36
N GLY A 154 -30.51 32.10 1.30
CA GLY A 154 -31.42 33.24 1.38
C GLY A 154 -32.85 32.87 1.82
N ASP A 155 -33.26 31.62 1.64
CA ASP A 155 -34.52 31.10 2.17
C ASP A 155 -34.50 30.91 3.70
N PHE A 156 -33.31 30.92 4.33
CA PHE A 156 -33.18 30.77 5.77
C PHE A 156 -33.25 32.11 6.51
N ASN A 157 -33.90 32.08 7.67
CA ASN A 157 -34.13 33.26 8.48
C ASN A 157 -32.81 33.78 9.09
N GLY A 158 -32.54 35.08 8.94
CA GLY A 158 -31.34 35.73 9.47
C GLY A 158 -30.09 35.65 8.59
N PHE A 159 -30.22 35.29 7.31
CA PHE A 159 -29.15 35.40 6.32
C PHE A 159 -28.78 36.87 6.08
N GLU A 160 -27.51 37.23 6.29
CA GLU A 160 -26.99 38.57 5.96
C GLU A 160 -26.25 38.57 4.63
N ASN A 161 -25.27 37.69 4.47
CA ASN A 161 -24.40 37.71 3.31
C ASN A 161 -23.78 36.34 2.99
N ILE A 162 -23.37 36.15 1.73
CA ILE A 162 -22.58 35.00 1.32
C ILE A 162 -21.33 35.45 0.56
N ARG A 163 -20.17 35.01 1.03
CA ARG A 163 -18.88 35.27 0.41
C ARG A 163 -18.31 34.00 -0.20
N ALA A 164 -18.48 33.85 -1.51
CA ALA A 164 -17.87 32.76 -2.27
C ALA A 164 -16.38 33.02 -2.58
N VAL A 165 -15.55 32.00 -2.40
CA VAL A 165 -14.11 31.99 -2.65
C VAL A 165 -13.78 30.87 -3.65
N LYS A 166 -14.00 31.15 -4.94
CA LYS A 166 -13.82 30.20 -6.05
C LYS A 166 -12.39 29.63 -6.15
N VAL A 167 -11.37 30.37 -5.73
CA VAL A 167 -9.97 29.91 -5.72
C VAL A 167 -9.69 28.77 -4.75
N LYS A 168 -10.49 28.64 -3.69
CA LYS A 168 -10.34 27.56 -2.70
C LYS A 168 -11.52 26.61 -2.67
N ASN A 169 -12.50 26.81 -3.56
CA ASN A 169 -13.78 26.12 -3.55
C ASN A 169 -14.54 26.24 -2.20
N LEU A 170 -14.50 27.40 -1.55
CA LEU A 170 -15.13 27.63 -0.24
C LEU A 170 -16.17 28.75 -0.32
N ALA A 171 -17.17 28.76 0.55
CA ALA A 171 -18.02 29.94 0.77
C ALA A 171 -18.28 30.16 2.27
N PHE A 172 -18.37 31.43 2.66
CA PHE A 172 -18.74 31.85 4.01
C PHE A 172 -20.15 32.41 3.98
N ILE A 173 -21.01 31.94 4.87
CA ILE A 173 -22.40 32.36 4.98
C ILE A 173 -22.53 33.05 6.33
N GLU A 174 -22.81 34.35 6.31
CA GLU A 174 -22.93 35.21 7.48
C GLU A 174 -24.41 35.33 7.85
N PHE A 175 -24.70 35.10 9.13
CA PHE A 175 -26.01 35.25 9.74
C PHE A 175 -25.99 36.34 10.81
N GLU A 176 -27.15 36.92 11.07
CA GLU A 176 -27.36 37.95 12.08
C GLU A 176 -27.12 37.42 13.52
N SER A 177 -27.40 36.13 13.77
CA SER A 177 -27.27 35.50 15.08
C SER A 177 -26.65 34.10 14.99
N GLU A 178 -25.88 33.73 16.03
CA GLU A 178 -25.29 32.40 16.18
C GLU A 178 -26.34 31.29 16.37
N GLU A 179 -27.50 31.62 16.93
CA GLU A 179 -28.62 30.69 17.11
C GLU A 179 -29.25 30.31 15.77
N LEU A 180 -29.37 31.30 14.86
CA LEU A 180 -29.90 31.10 13.51
C LEU A 180 -28.92 30.33 12.64
N ALA A 181 -27.62 30.62 12.73
CA ALA A 181 -26.57 29.86 12.07
C ALA A 181 -26.56 28.38 12.52
N SER A 182 -26.74 28.13 13.83
CA SER A 182 -26.82 26.77 14.38
C SER A 182 -28.05 26.01 13.86
N SER A 183 -29.20 26.68 13.82
CA SER A 183 -30.43 26.08 13.28
C SER A 183 -30.34 25.77 11.79
N CYS A 184 -29.68 26.64 11.00
CA CYS A 184 -29.41 26.39 9.59
C CYS A 184 -28.48 25.18 9.41
N LEU A 185 -27.41 25.08 10.20
CA LEU A 185 -26.48 23.95 10.16
C LEU A 185 -27.18 22.60 10.44
N GLU A 186 -28.13 22.57 11.37
CA GLU A 186 -28.92 21.36 11.67
C GLU A 186 -29.99 21.06 10.63
N GLN A 187 -30.58 22.08 9.99
CA GLN A 187 -31.58 21.89 8.93
C GLN A 187 -30.95 21.46 7.59
N VAL A 188 -29.71 21.83 7.34
CA VAL A 188 -29.00 21.50 6.09
C VAL A 188 -28.39 20.11 6.20
N SER A 189 -29.08 19.11 5.65
CA SER A 189 -28.57 17.74 5.52
C SER A 189 -27.53 17.60 4.41
N ASP A 190 -26.63 16.61 4.54
CA ASP A 190 -25.63 16.26 3.52
C ASP A 190 -26.25 15.98 2.13
N GLU A 191 -27.50 15.49 2.08
CA GLU A 191 -28.27 15.29 0.84
C GLU A 191 -28.54 16.59 0.07
N GLN A 192 -28.70 17.73 0.76
CA GLN A 192 -28.89 19.04 0.12
C GLN A 192 -27.56 19.59 -0.40
N LEU A 193 -26.44 19.20 0.22
CA LEU A 193 -25.08 19.55 -0.19
C LEU A 193 -24.67 18.85 -1.50
N THR A 194 -25.32 17.74 -1.86
CA THR A 194 -25.12 17.06 -3.16
C THR A 194 -25.37 17.96 -4.37
N LYS A 195 -26.24 18.96 -4.22
CA LYS A 195 -26.54 19.94 -5.26
C LYS A 195 -25.34 20.84 -5.57
N PHE A 196 -24.45 21.04 -4.59
CA PHE A 196 -23.30 21.93 -4.70
C PHE A 196 -21.98 21.19 -4.96
N GLY A 197 -21.98 19.86 -4.85
CA GLY A 197 -20.84 19.00 -5.14
C GLY A 197 -21.05 17.55 -4.69
N PRO A 198 -20.07 16.66 -4.94
CA PRO A 198 -20.15 15.28 -4.47
C PRO A 198 -20.28 15.20 -2.93
N GLU A 199 -21.19 14.35 -2.46
CA GLU A 199 -21.59 14.20 -1.05
C GLU A 199 -20.41 13.88 -0.10
N ASP A 200 -19.48 13.04 -0.56
CA ASP A 200 -18.24 12.71 0.17
C ASP A 200 -17.21 13.86 0.23
N GLU A 201 -17.53 14.98 -0.41
CA GLU A 201 -16.59 16.04 -0.71
C GLU A 201 -16.99 17.39 -0.14
N VAL A 202 -18.28 17.73 -0.11
CA VAL A 202 -18.75 19.01 0.45
C VAL A 202 -18.85 18.89 1.97
N LEU A 203 -18.36 19.90 2.69
CA LEU A 203 -18.42 19.93 4.15
C LEU A 203 -18.93 21.27 4.64
N LEU A 204 -19.95 21.24 5.48
CA LEU A 204 -20.53 22.39 6.15
C LEU A 204 -20.13 22.38 7.64
N SER A 205 -19.58 23.49 8.14
CA SER A 205 -19.20 23.66 9.54
C SER A 205 -19.33 25.12 9.97
N PHE A 206 -19.16 25.41 11.26
CA PHE A 206 -18.94 26.80 11.68
C PHE A 206 -17.62 27.34 11.09
N ALA A 207 -17.58 28.64 10.80
CA ALA A 207 -16.35 29.31 10.45
C ALA A 207 -15.51 29.53 11.71
N LYS A 208 -14.19 29.38 11.59
CA LYS A 208 -13.26 29.68 12.68
C LYS A 208 -13.33 31.18 13.01
N LYS A 209 -13.49 31.52 14.30
CA LYS A 209 -13.37 32.90 14.81
C LYS A 209 -11.98 33.48 14.53
#